data_AF-A0A1X9XJY6-F1
#
_entry.id   AF-A0A1X9XJY6-F1
#
_cell.length_a   1.000
_cell.length_b   1.000
_cell.length_c   1.000
_cell.angle_alpha   90.00
_cell.angle_beta   90.00
_cell.angle_gamma   90.00
#
_symmetry.space_group_name_H-M   'P 1'
#
loop_
_entity.id
_entity.type
_entity.pdbx_description
1 polymer ?
#
loop_
_entity_poly.entity_id
_entity_poly.type
_entity_poly.pdbx_seq_one_letter_code
_entity_poly.pdbx_strand_id
1 'polypeptide(L)' 'LAAMATSEQDFNQQIIREFRANEGRVGGMFEGEPLLLLHHTGAKSGARRVSPLV' A
#
# COMPACT_ATOMS: atom_id res chain seq x y z
N LEU A 1 7.41 23.29 -1.13
CA LEU A 1 8.38 22.19 -1.31
C LEU A 1 7.76 20.96 -0.66
N ALA A 2 7.14 20.06 -1.44
CA ALA A 2 6.54 18.85 -0.88
C ALA A 2 7.67 17.87 -0.56
N ALA A 3 7.78 17.43 0.70
CA ALA A 3 8.78 16.47 1.12
C ALA A 3 8.64 15.20 0.28
N MET A 4 9.70 14.84 -0.45
CA MET A 4 9.78 13.58 -1.16
C MET A 4 9.76 12.46 -0.11
N ALA A 5 8.71 11.64 -0.14
CA ALA A 5 8.64 10.41 0.63
C ALA A 5 9.73 9.43 0.13
N THR A 6 10.80 9.28 0.89
CA THR A 6 11.98 8.46 0.53
C THR A 6 12.07 7.16 1.33
N SER A 7 10.94 6.58 1.76
CA SER A 7 10.91 5.27 2.43
C SER A 7 9.83 4.37 1.83
N GLU A 8 10.11 3.06 1.76
CA GLU A 8 9.13 2.05 1.30
C GLU A 8 7.82 2.09 2.11
N GLN A 9 7.89 2.48 3.39
CA GLN A 9 6.72 2.66 4.23
C GLN A 9 5.83 3.78 3.73
N ASP A 10 6.41 4.94 3.36
CA ASP A 10 5.62 6.07 2.87
C ASP A 10 4.97 5.77 1.52
N PHE A 11 5.67 5.04 0.66
CA PHE A 11 5.16 4.55 -0.61
C PHE A 11 3.98 3.59 -0.43
N ASN A 12 4.11 2.56 0.42
CA ASN A 12 3.03 1.63 0.71
C ASN A 12 1.81 2.34 1.33
N GLN A 13 2.03 3.31 2.20
CA GLN A 13 0.95 4.09 2.79
C GLN A 13 0.21 4.93 1.74
N GLN A 14 0.89 5.45 0.72
CA GLN A 14 0.24 6.16 -0.37
C GLN A 14 -0.65 5.21 -1.19
N ILE A 15 -0.15 4.04 -1.56
CA ILE A 15 -0.91 3.02 -2.30
C ILE A 15 -2.14 2.59 -1.50
N ILE A 16 -1.99 2.30 -0.20
CA ILE A 16 -3.09 1.87 0.67
C ILE A 16 -4.18 2.96 0.75
N ARG A 17 -3.79 4.24 0.84
CA ARG A 17 -4.76 5.35 0.87
C ARG A 17 -5.55 5.42 -0.43
N GLU A 18 -4.88 5.37 -1.57
CA GLU A 18 -5.53 5.43 -2.88
C GLU A 18 -6.45 4.24 -3.11
N PHE A 19 -5.97 3.02 -2.86
CA PHE A 19 -6.76 1.80 -2.96
C PHE A 19 -8.08 1.90 -2.18
N ARG A 20 -8.03 2.39 -0.93
CA ARG A 20 -9.21 2.55 -0.08
C ARG A 20 -10.14 3.65 -0.56
N ALA A 21 -9.60 4.74 -1.10
CA ALA A 21 -10.39 5.86 -1.61
C ALA A 21 -11.09 5.53 -2.94
N ASN A 22 -10.51 4.63 -3.74
CA ASN A 22 -10.89 4.38 -5.12
C ASN A 22 -11.40 2.95 -5.37
N GLU A 23 -12.00 2.32 -4.35
CA GLU A 23 -12.64 1.00 -4.46
C GLU A 23 -11.73 -0.08 -5.06
N GLY A 24 -10.46 -0.06 -4.65
CA GLY A 24 -9.45 -1.04 -5.05
C GLY A 24 -8.68 -0.71 -6.33
N ARG A 25 -8.90 0.47 -6.93
CA ARG A 25 -8.16 0.93 -8.11
C ARG A 25 -7.03 1.87 -7.71
N VAL A 26 -5.85 1.67 -8.30
CA VAL A 26 -4.67 2.53 -8.10
C VAL A 26 -4.08 2.85 -9.46
N GLY A 27 -3.72 4.11 -9.68
CA GLY A 27 -3.14 4.57 -10.95
C GLY A 27 -1.62 4.33 -11.07
N GLY A 28 -1.02 4.96 -12.08
CA GLY A 28 0.43 4.93 -12.29
C GLY A 28 0.92 3.53 -12.67
N MET A 29 1.93 3.02 -11.98
CA MET A 29 2.51 1.69 -12.28
C MET A 29 1.55 0.50 -12.03
N PHE A 30 0.41 0.74 -11.38
CA PHE A 30 -0.60 -0.25 -11.03
C PHE A 30 -1.89 -0.10 -11.84
N GLU A 31 -1.92 0.82 -12.80
CA GLU A 31 -3.12 1.10 -13.58
C GLU A 31 -3.54 -0.11 -14.42
N GLY A 32 -4.80 -0.54 -14.26
CA GLY A 32 -5.37 -1.69 -14.96
C GLY A 32 -5.06 -3.04 -14.30
N GLU A 33 -4.14 -3.10 -13.35
CA GLU A 33 -3.79 -4.32 -12.63
C GLU A 33 -4.71 -4.57 -11.42
N PRO A 34 -5.08 -5.82 -11.13
CA PRO A 34 -5.80 -6.17 -9.92
C PRO A 34 -4.87 -6.09 -8.70
N LEU A 35 -5.23 -5.26 -7.71
CA LEU A 35 -4.50 -5.16 -6.45
C LEU A 35 -5.30 -5.75 -5.29
N LEU A 36 -4.58 -6.16 -4.24
CA LEU A 36 -5.17 -6.52 -2.95
C LEU A 36 -4.41 -5.89 -1.79
N LEU A 37 -5.11 -5.71 -0.67
CA LEU A 37 -4.51 -5.35 0.61
C LEU A 37 -4.45 -6.56 1.52
N LEU A 38 -3.24 -7.07 1.76
CA LEU A 38 -3.02 -8.20 2.66
C LEU A 38 -2.90 -7.71 4.10
N HIS A 39 -3.87 -8.08 4.93
CA HIS A 39 -3.77 -7.93 6.38
C HIS A 39 -3.05 -9.15 6.97
N HIS A 40 -1.94 -8.92 7.67
CA HIS A 40 -1.17 -10.02 8.26
C HIS A 40 -0.56 -9.67 9.61
N THR A 41 -0.21 -10.72 10.38
CA THR A 41 0.54 -10.62 11.63
C THR A 41 1.97 -11.05 11.39
N GLY A 42 2.94 -10.21 11.75
CA GLY A 42 4.35 -10.54 11.56
C GLY A 42 4.75 -11.76 12.41
N ALA A 43 5.25 -12.83 11.77
CA ALA A 43 5.53 -14.09 12.44
C ALA A 43 6.51 -13.97 13.63
N LYS A 44 7.51 -13.09 13.52
CA LYS A 44 8.49 -12.85 14.60
C LYS A 44 8.02 -11.80 15.60
N SER A 45 7.37 -10.74 15.12
CA SER A 45 7.11 -9.54 15.93
C SER A 45 5.70 -9.48 16.52
N GLY A 46 4.78 -10.33 16.08
CA GLY A 46 3.36 -10.27 16.44
C GLY A 46 2.62 -9.02 15.95
N ALA A 47 3.30 -8.12 15.21
CA ALA A 47 2.72 -6.84 14.85
C ALA A 47 1.78 -6.97 13.65
N ARG A 48 0.60 -6.37 13.77
CA ARG A 48 -0.38 -6.26 12.68
C ARG A 48 0.11 -5.25 11.64
N ARG A 49 0.06 -5.63 10.37
CA ARG A 49 0.49 -4.81 9.24
C ARG A 49 -0.46 -5.01 8.06
N VAL A 50 -0.39 -4.08 7.12
CA VAL A 50 -1.10 -4.14 5.84
C VAL A 50 -0.09 -3.90 4.74
N SER A 51 -0.09 -4.75 3.72
CA SER A 51 0.82 -4.66 2.58
C SER A 51 0.02 -4.73 1.27
N PRO A 52 0.24 -3.82 0.31
CA PRO A 52 -0.32 -3.95 -1.03
C PRO A 52 0.41 -5.05 -1.80
N LEU A 53 -0.33 -5.84 -2.60
CA LEU A 53 0.20 -6.85 -3.50
C LEU A 53 -0.49 -6.75 -4.86
N VAL A 54 0.28 -7.07 -5.91
CA VAL A 54 -0.18 -7.37 -7.28
C VAL A 54 -0.08 -8.87 -7.52
#